data_AF-W1VNF1-F1
#
_entry.id   AF-W1VNF1-F1
#
_cell.length_a   1.000
_cell.length_b   1.000
_cell.length_c   1.000
_cell.angle_alpha   90.00
_cell.angle_beta   90.00
_cell.angle_gamma   90.00
#
_symmetry.space_group_name_H-M   'P 1'
#
loop_
_entity.id
_entity.type
_entity.pdbx_description
1 polymer ?
#
loop_
_entity_poly.entity_id
_entity_poly.type
_entity_poly.pdbx_seq_one_letter_code
_entity_poly.pdbx_strand_id
1 'polypeptide(L)'
;TGKLSYASAHDLPISTNGGSDGATTIPSSSGPSPYTAEIEDFLATRAHHDHEPVVSAIDGIAAIRLAQAVARSIQTNSPVTCHNLEVA
;
A
#
# COMPACT_ATOMS: atom_id res chain seq x y z
N THR A 1 20.42 -6.44 14.90
CA THR A 1 20.47 -6.26 13.43
C THR A 1 19.84 -7.48 12.79
N GLY A 2 18.54 -7.42 12.50
CA GLY A 2 17.80 -8.56 11.95
C GLY A 2 17.24 -8.19 10.60
N LYS A 3 17.73 -8.84 9.53
CA LYS A 3 17.18 -8.70 8.19
C LYS A 3 16.06 -9.73 8.05
N LEU A 4 14.83 -9.28 7.86
CA LEU A 4 13.72 -10.16 7.47
C LEU A 4 13.94 -10.59 6.02
N SER A 5 14.10 -11.90 5.78
CA SER A 5 14.03 -12.49 4.44
C SER A 5 12.78 -13.34 4.34
N TYR A 6 11.98 -13.11 3.31
CA TYR A 6 10.78 -13.90 3.00
C TYR A 6 10.99 -14.58 1.64
N ALA A 7 10.78 -15.90 1.59
CA ALA A 7 10.84 -16.69 0.37
C ALA A 7 9.41 -17.04 -0.05
N SER A 8 8.93 -16.41 -1.13
CA SER A 8 7.56 -16.54 -1.62
C SER A 8 7.21 -17.90 -2.24
N ALA A 9 8.12 -18.87 -2.18
CA ALA A 9 7.96 -20.20 -2.80
C ALA A 9 7.47 -21.28 -1.81
N HIS A 10 7.12 -20.91 -0.57
CA HIS A 10 6.54 -21.84 0.39
C HIS A 10 5.02 -21.61 0.50
N ASP A 11 4.24 -22.61 0.08
CA ASP A 11 2.80 -22.71 0.31
C ASP A 11 2.50 -23.07 1.79
N LEU A 12 2.90 -22.20 2.71
CA LEU A 12 2.42 -22.27 4.09
C LEU A 12 1.17 -21.37 4.19
N PRO A 13 0.00 -21.89 4.61
CA PRO A 13 -1.15 -21.02 4.86
C PRO A 13 -0.73 -19.99 5.92
N ILE A 14 -1.01 -18.71 5.64
CA ILE A 14 -0.79 -17.63 6.61
C ILE A 14 -1.68 -17.92 7.81
N SER A 15 -1.09 -18.35 8.93
CA SER A 15 -1.79 -18.44 10.20
C SER A 15 -1.92 -17.02 10.77
N THR A 16 -3.09 -16.41 10.61
CA THR A 16 -3.43 -15.22 11.39
C THR A 16 -3.89 -15.71 12.77
N ASN A 17 -3.06 -15.48 13.80
CA ASN A 17 -3.42 -15.82 15.18
C ASN A 17 -4.55 -14.86 15.63
N GLY A 18 -5.79 -15.22 15.30
CA GLY A 18 -7.02 -14.48 15.66
C GLY A 18 -7.50 -14.75 17.09
N GLY A 19 -6.60 -15.04 18.03
CA GLY A 19 -6.92 -15.35 19.42
C GLY A 19 -5.76 -14.97 20.33
N SER A 20 -5.96 -13.90 21.10
CA SER A 20 -5.27 -13.44 22.32
C SER A 20 -4.21 -14.39 22.91
N ASP A 21 -2.98 -13.97 23.22
CA ASP A 21 -2.67 -13.00 24.30
C ASP A 21 -1.76 -11.84 23.87
N GLY A 22 -2.09 -11.28 22.70
CA GLY A 22 -1.49 -10.08 22.13
C GLY A 22 -1.77 -8.81 22.93
N ALA A 23 -1.04 -8.62 24.03
CA ALA A 23 -0.74 -7.28 24.55
C ALA A 23 0.18 -6.55 23.56
N THR A 24 -0.33 -6.27 22.37
CA THR A 24 0.22 -5.22 21.54
C THR A 24 -0.23 -3.93 22.20
N THR A 25 0.70 -3.24 22.85
CA THR A 25 0.60 -1.80 23.02
C THR A 25 0.55 -1.23 21.60
N ILE A 26 -0.64 -1.12 21.02
CA ILE A 26 -0.81 -0.33 19.80
C ILE A 26 -0.46 1.06 20.29
N PRO A 27 0.69 1.66 19.90
CA PRO A 27 0.95 3.03 20.28
C PRO A 27 -0.27 3.81 19.82
N SER A 28 -0.96 4.45 20.76
CA SER A 28 -2.10 5.31 20.46
C SER A 28 -1.65 6.18 19.30
N SER A 29 -2.21 5.96 18.11
CA SER A 29 -1.78 6.67 16.92
C SER A 29 -1.89 8.15 17.25
N SER A 30 -0.76 8.86 17.32
CA SER A 30 -0.72 10.27 17.73
C SER A 30 -1.31 11.19 16.66
N GLY A 31 -1.94 10.64 15.64
CA GLY A 31 -2.56 11.31 14.52
C GLY A 31 -3.98 10.82 14.29
N PRO A 32 -4.73 11.52 13.43
CA PRO A 32 -6.07 11.12 13.03
C PRO A 32 -6.04 9.72 12.41
N SER A 33 -7.19 9.03 12.48
CA SER A 33 -7.40 7.78 11.75
C SER A 33 -7.04 7.99 10.27
N PRO A 34 -6.47 6.98 9.58
CA PRO A 34 -6.17 7.09 8.15
C PRO A 34 -7.37 7.55 7.31
N TYR A 35 -8.57 7.06 7.61
CA TYR A 35 -9.79 7.49 6.93
C TYR A 35 -10.12 8.97 7.18
N THR A 36 -9.88 9.46 8.39
CA THR A 36 -10.08 10.88 8.71
C THR A 36 -9.08 11.74 7.95
N ALA A 37 -7.80 11.33 7.89
CA ALA A 37 -6.78 12.05 7.14
C ALA A 37 -7.11 12.13 5.64
N GLU A 38 -7.56 11.02 5.03
CA GLU A 38 -7.95 10.98 3.61
C GLU A 38 -9.17 11.86 3.30
N ILE A 39 -10.18 11.87 4.17
CA ILE A 39 -11.37 12.72 3.99
C ILE A 39 -10.98 14.20 4.08
N GLU A 40 -10.17 14.59 5.06
CA GLU A 40 -9.72 15.97 5.22
C GLU A 40 -8.87 16.44 4.04
N ASP A 41 -7.96 15.59 3.52
CA ASP A 41 -7.17 15.92 2.33
C ASP A 41 -8.07 16.16 1.10
N PHE A 42 -9.04 15.26 0.85
CA PHE A 42 -9.99 15.43 -0.24
C PHE A 42 -10.80 16.73 -0.12
N LEU A 43 -11.26 17.05 1.09
CA LEU A 43 -12.00 18.29 1.33
C LEU A 43 -11.12 19.52 1.11
N ALA A 44 -9.86 19.48 1.53
CA ALA A 44 -8.89 20.55 1.32
C ALA A 44 -8.61 20.79 -0.17
N THR A 45 -8.37 19.75 -0.96
CA THR A 45 -8.18 19.85 -2.42
C THR A 45 -9.39 20.48 -3.11
N ARG A 46 -10.60 20.14 -2.66
CA ARG A 46 -11.83 20.72 -3.23
C ARG A 46 -12.03 22.18 -2.84
N ALA A 47 -11.67 22.54 -1.61
CA ALA A 47 -11.91 23.87 -1.04
C ALA A 47 -10.86 24.89 -1.46
N HIS A 48 -9.64 24.45 -1.75
CA HIS A 48 -8.49 25.31 -2.03
C HIS A 48 -7.87 24.97 -3.38
N HIS A 49 -7.84 25.93 -4.30
CA HIS A 49 -7.21 25.75 -5.62
C HIS A 49 -5.69 25.54 -5.57
N ASP A 50 -5.06 25.89 -4.44
CA ASP A 50 -3.61 25.76 -4.22
C ASP A 50 -3.22 24.48 -3.45
N HIS A 51 -4.20 23.65 -3.05
CA HIS A 51 -3.93 22.39 -2.34
C HIS A 51 -4.00 21.21 -3.30
N GLU A 52 -2.84 20.69 -3.70
CA GLU A 52 -2.73 19.47 -4.49
C GLU A 52 -3.06 18.25 -3.63
N PRO A 53 -3.85 17.28 -4.11
CA PRO A 53 -4.17 16.08 -3.34
C PRO A 53 -2.90 15.27 -3.07
N VAL A 54 -2.79 14.71 -1.86
CA VAL A 54 -1.65 13.85 -1.48
C VAL A 54 -1.64 12.55 -2.29
N VAL A 55 -2.82 12.05 -2.67
CA VAL A 55 -2.96 10.90 -3.56
C VAL A 55 -3.96 11.24 -4.65
N SER A 56 -3.53 11.14 -5.89
CA SER A 56 -4.31 11.42 -7.09
C SER A 56 -4.82 10.14 -7.76
N ALA A 57 -5.58 10.31 -8.85
CA ALA A 57 -5.96 9.18 -9.69
C ALA A 57 -4.77 8.53 -10.42
N ILE A 58 -3.67 9.27 -10.63
CA ILE A 58 -2.47 8.77 -11.31
C ILE A 58 -1.82 7.67 -10.46
N ASP A 59 -1.79 7.85 -9.15
CA ASP A 59 -1.27 6.87 -8.18
C ASP A 59 -2.04 5.55 -8.25
N GLY A 60 -3.37 5.63 -8.35
CA GLY A 60 -4.22 4.47 -8.56
C GLY A 60 -3.93 3.74 -9.88
N ILE A 61 -3.70 4.48 -10.97
CA ILE A 61 -3.32 3.90 -12.26
C ILE A 61 -1.94 3.24 -12.19
N ALA A 62 -0.98 3.87 -11.52
CA ALA A 62 0.35 3.29 -11.30
C ALA A 62 0.27 1.99 -10.50
N ALA A 63 -0.56 1.94 -9.45
CA ALA A 63 -0.80 0.73 -8.67
C ALA A 63 -1.41 -0.40 -9.53
N ILE A 64 -2.37 -0.09 -10.41
CA ILE A 64 -2.95 -1.08 -11.33
C ILE A 64 -1.90 -1.60 -12.32
N ARG A 65 -1.08 -0.71 -12.90
CA ARG A 65 -0.01 -1.11 -13.84
C ARG A 65 1.00 -2.02 -13.16
N LEU A 66 1.36 -1.72 -11.92
CA LEU A 66 2.23 -2.58 -11.12
C LEU A 66 1.60 -3.95 -10.88
N ALA A 67 0.32 -4.01 -10.49
CA ALA A 67 -0.39 -5.27 -10.32
C ALA A 67 -0.44 -6.11 -11.61
N GLN A 68 -0.67 -5.47 -12.76
CA GLN A 68 -0.64 -6.13 -14.08
C GLN A 68 0.76 -6.66 -14.42
N ALA A 69 1.82 -5.90 -14.12
CA ALA A 69 3.20 -6.34 -14.34
C ALA A 69 3.55 -7.55 -13.47
N VAL A 70 3.11 -7.57 -12.20
CA VAL A 70 3.25 -8.73 -11.32
C VAL A 70 2.52 -9.94 -11.90
N ALA A 71 1.27 -9.78 -12.32
CA ALA A 71 0.50 -10.88 -12.92
C ALA A 71 1.20 -11.45 -14.17
N ARG A 72 1.73 -10.58 -15.04
CA ARG A 72 2.50 -11.01 -16.21
C ARG A 72 3.79 -11.74 -15.82
N SER A 73 4.52 -11.23 -14.82
CA SER A 73 5.75 -11.86 -14.32
C SER A 73 5.50 -13.29 -13.82
N ILE A 74 4.41 -13.49 -13.07
CA ILE A 74 3.98 -14.82 -12.59
C ILE A 74 3.66 -15.74 -13.77
N GLN A 75 2.89 -15.26 -14.75
CA GLN A 75 2.49 -16.06 -15.90
C GLN A 75 3.67 -16.49 -16.77
N THR A 76 4.68 -15.64 -16.94
CA THR A 76 5.83 -15.91 -17.82
C THR A 76 7.06 -16.46 -17.09
N ASN A 77 7.00 -16.52 -15.75
CA ASN A 77 8.13 -16.84 -14.87
C ASN A 77 9.40 -16.03 -15.23
N SER A 78 9.22 -14.79 -15.68
CA SER A 78 10.29 -13.92 -16.18
C SER A 78 10.08 -12.49 -15.66
N PRO A 79 11.14 -11.78 -15.25
CA PRO A 79 11.02 -10.40 -14.77
C PRO A 79 10.34 -9.47 -15.78
N VAL A 80 9.43 -8.61 -15.31
CA VAL A 80 8.76 -7.58 -16.12
C VAL A 80 9.23 -6.20 -15.66
N THR A 81 9.85 -5.43 -16.55
CA THR A 81 10.24 -4.05 -16.27
C THR A 81 9.01 -3.15 -16.23
N CYS A 82 8.81 -2.47 -15.10
CA CYS A 82 7.73 -1.49 -14.94
C CYS A 82 8.23 -0.11 -15.44
N HIS A 83 7.60 0.42 -16.49
CA HIS A 83 7.87 1.77 -17.00
C HIS A 83 6.69 2.68 -16.65
N ASN A 84 6.95 3.97 -16.41
CA ASN A 84 5.93 5.01 -16.17
C ASN A 84 5.01 4.74 -14.96
N LEU A 85 5.62 4.32 -13.84
CA LEU A 85 5.00 4.35 -12.51
C LEU A 85 5.24 5.74 -11.91
N GLU A 86 4.59 6.75 -12.45
CA GLU A 86 4.60 8.08 -11.82
C GLU A 86 3.64 8.03 -10.64
N VAL A 87 4.15 8.42 -9.47
CA VAL A 87 3.40 8.63 -8.23
C VAL A 87 3.43 10.14 -8.01
N ALA A 88 2.27 10.75 -7.81
CA ALA A 88 2.12 12.18 -7.54
C ALA A 88 2.65 12.53 -6.14
#